data_AF-A0A7U9XV19-F1
#
_entry.id   AF-A0A7U9XV19-F1
#
_cell.length_a   1.000
_cell.length_b   1.000
_cell.length_c   1.000
_cell.angle_alpha   90.00
_cell.angle_beta   90.00
_cell.angle_gamma   90.00
#
_symmetry.space_group_name_H-M   'P 1'
#
loop_
_entity.id
_entity.type
_entity.pdbx_description
1 polymer ?
#
loop_
_entity_poly.entity_id
_entity_poly.type
_entity_poly.pdbx_seq_one_letter_code
_entity_poly.pdbx_strand_id
1 'polypeptide(L)' 'MNIRLKDRILVMLSSFFYGVLGYFFTGSLWWFLILAAALLFVGIGGKKHV' A
#
# COMPACT_ATOMS: atom_id res chain seq x y z
N MET A 1 19.69 -5.13 4.43
CA MET A 1 19.14 -4.27 3.37
C MET A 1 18.25 -3.22 4.05
N ASN A 2 18.78 -2.01 4.23
CA ASN A 2 18.11 -0.97 5.02
C ASN A 2 17.02 -0.33 4.13
N ILE A 3 15.76 -0.73 4.32
CA ILE A 3 14.62 -0.13 3.62
C ILE A 3 14.65 1.35 3.92
N ARG A 4 14.96 2.19 2.93
CA ARG A 4 14.98 3.63 3.15
C ARG A 4 13.52 4.03 3.41
N LEU A 5 13.31 4.88 4.42
CA LEU A 5 11.98 5.38 4.80
C LEU A 5 11.16 5.85 3.59
N LYS A 6 11.86 6.35 2.55
CA LYS A 6 11.32 6.78 1.26
C LYS A 6 10.56 5.69 0.50
N ASP A 7 11.08 4.45 0.43
CA ASP A 7 10.43 3.36 -0.30
C ASP A 7 9.12 2.93 0.37
N ARG A 8 9.10 2.90 1.72
CA ARG A 8 7.87 2.66 2.49
C ARG A 8 6.81 3.72 2.24
N ILE A 9 7.21 5.00 2.19
CA ILE A 9 6.31 6.11 1.90
C ILE A 9 5.78 6.00 0.47
N LEU A 10 6.62 5.63 -0.50
CA LEU A 10 6.22 5.46 -1.89
C LEU A 10 5.19 4.34 -2.05
N VAL A 11 5.39 3.20 -1.38
CA VAL A 11 4.46 2.06 -1.40
C VAL A 11 3.13 2.41 -0.72
N MET A 12 3.16 3.12 0.41
CA MET A 12 1.95 3.62 1.08
C MET A 12 1.17 4.58 0.18
N LEU A 13 1.86 5.55 -0.43
CA LEU A 13 1.24 6.58 -1.25
C LEU A 13 0.64 5.99 -2.53
N SER A 14 1.38 5.11 -3.22
CA SER A 14 0.87 4.42 -4.41
C SER A 14 -0.32 3.52 -4.09
N SER A 15 -0.27 2.74 -3.00
CA SER A 15 -1.39 1.89 -2.57
C SER A 15 -2.64 2.71 -2.22
N PHE A 16 -2.46 3.90 -1.64
CA PHE A 16 -3.55 4.85 -1.40
C PHE A 16 -4.18 5.34 -2.71
N PHE A 17 -3.37 5.75 -3.69
CA PHE A 17 -3.89 6.16 -5.00
C PHE A 17 -4.65 5.03 -5.70
N TYR A 18 -4.15 3.80 -5.68
CA TYR A 18 -4.85 2.65 -6.27
C TYR A 18 -6.17 2.34 -5.56
N GLY A 19 -6.20 2.42 -4.22
CA GLY A 19 -7.43 2.23 -3.45
C GLY A 19 -8.48 3.29 -3.79
N VAL A 20 -8.08 4.56 -3.83
CA VAL A 20 -8.98 5.69 -4.13
C VAL A 20 -9.46 5.66 -5.59
N LEU A 21 -8.57 5.40 -6.55
CA LEU A 21 -8.94 5.27 -7.97
C LEU A 21 -9.86 4.07 -8.18
N GLY A 22 -9.54 2.92 -7.60
CA GLY A 22 -10.38 1.73 -7.67
C GLY A 22 -11.77 1.98 -7.11
N TYR A 23 -11.86 2.62 -5.93
CA TYR A 23 -13.14 3.03 -5.36
C TYR A 23 -13.89 4.04 -6.26
N PHE A 24 -13.20 5.03 -6.83
CA PHE A 24 -13.82 6.03 -7.70
C PHE A 24 -14.41 5.43 -8.96
N PHE A 25 -13.73 4.48 -9.61
CA PHE A 25 -14.19 3.87 -10.85
C PHE A 25 -15.23 2.76 -10.65
N THR A 26 -15.16 2.01 -9.56
CA THR A 26 -16.05 0.84 -9.36
C THR A 26 -17.10 1.04 -8.27
N GLY A 27 -17.01 2.10 -7.47
CA GLY A 27 -17.89 2.34 -6.31
C GLY A 27 -17.75 1.30 -5.19
N SER A 28 -16.75 0.42 -5.28
CA SER A 28 -16.64 -0.76 -4.43
C SER A 28 -15.66 -0.53 -3.28
N LEU A 29 -16.12 -0.73 -2.04
CA LEU A 29 -15.28 -0.61 -0.84
C LEU A 29 -14.18 -1.69 -0.74
N TRP A 30 -14.25 -2.72 -1.58
CA TRP A 30 -13.27 -3.81 -1.61
C TRP A 30 -11.87 -3.33 -1.99
N TRP A 31 -11.74 -2.22 -2.70
CA TRP A 31 -10.44 -1.64 -3.07
C TRP A 31 -9.62 -1.15 -1.88
N PHE A 32 -10.25 -0.90 -0.73
CA PHE A 32 -9.55 -0.56 0.52
C PHE A 32 -8.79 -1.75 1.14
N LEU A 33 -9.04 -2.99 0.68
CA LEU A 33 -8.21 -4.15 1.06
C LEU A 33 -6.74 -3.99 0.62
N ILE A 34 -6.49 -3.26 -0.48
CA ILE A 34 -5.14 -2.96 -0.95
C ILE A 34 -4.39 -2.09 0.06
N LEU A 35 -5.09 -1.14 0.68
CA LEU A 35 -4.53 -0.30 1.76
C LEU A 35 -4.21 -1.14 3.00
N ALA A 36 -5.09 -2.08 3.37
CA ALA A 36 -4.84 -3.00 4.49
C ALA A 36 -3.63 -3.92 4.23
N ALA A 37 -3.49 -4.44 3.01
CA ALA A 37 -2.35 -5.24 2.60
C ALA A 37 -1.04 -4.44 2.62
N ALA A 38 -1.07 -3.19 2.14
CA ALA A 38 0.09 -2.30 2.18
C ALA A 38 0.50 -1.96 3.63
N LEU A 39 -0.46 -1.73 4.52
CA LEU A 39 -0.21 -1.54 5.96
C LEU A 39 0.44 -2.76 6.60
N LEU A 40 -0.05 -3.97 6.31
CA LEU A 40 0.54 -5.22 6.79
C LEU A 40 1.96 -5.42 6.27
N PHE A 41 2.20 -5.15 5.00
CA PHE A 41 3.52 -5.26 4.37
C PHE A 41 4.54 -4.29 4.96
N VAL A 42 4.10 -3.06 5.23
CA VAL A 42 4.92 -2.04 5.90
C VAL A 42 5.14 -2.41 7.37
N GLY A 43 4.11 -2.86 8.10
CA GLY A 43 4.15 -3.16 9.54
C GLY A 43 4.97 -4.39 9.90
N ILE A 44 4.80 -5.50 9.17
CA ILE A 44 5.58 -6.74 9.33
C ILE A 44 7.05 -6.50 8.92
N GLY A 45 7.29 -5.45 8.13
CA GLY A 45 8.60 -5.10 7.63
C GLY A 45 8.92 -5.97 6.43
N GLY A 46 8.81 -5.38 5.24
CA GLY A 46 9.43 -5.87 4.01
C GLY A 46 10.96 -5.91 4.08
N LYS A 47 11.54 -6.52 5.12
CA LYS A 47 12.98 -6.70 5.32
C LYS A 47 13.59 -7.70 4.33
N LYS A 48 12.78 -8.45 3.58
CA LYS A 48 13.26 -9.59 2.80
C LYS A 48 12.85 -9.64 1.33
N HIS A 49 11.81 -8.93 0.89
CA HIS A 49 11.32 -9.02 -0.50
C HIS A 49 10.59 -7.76 -0.97
N VAL A 50 11.31 -6.65 -1.15
CA VAL A 50 11.04 -5.70 -2.25
C VAL A 50 12.31 -5.65 -3.07
#